data_AF-A0A954YVQ1-F1
#
_entry.id   AF-A0A954YVQ1-F1
#
_cell.length_a   1.000
_cell.length_b   1.000
_cell.length_c   1.000
_cell.angle_alpha   90.00
_cell.angle_beta   90.00
_cell.angle_gamma   90.00
#
_symmetry.space_group_name_H-M   'P 1'
#
loop_
_entity.id
_entity.type
_entity.pdbx_description
1 polymer ?
#
loop_
_entity_poly.entity_id
_entity_poly.type
_entity_poly.pdbx_seq_one_letter_code
_entity_poly.pdbx_strand_id
1 'polypeptide(L)'
;MVTQRQRSETFNVRDGHLVREVVPRTGKPYEHRCPIDAFNSIAQAIDELGNEGFTLETLFYRENVPWTQVAVALAFLKERGIIDTRNRRNYAATTTGVHLDAMTEYHALAAGA
;
A
#
# COMPACT_ATOMS: atom_id res chain seq x y z
N MET A 1 28.65 -15.90 11.40
CA MET A 1 27.58 -14.89 11.54
C MET A 1 26.53 -15.18 10.49
N VAL A 2 25.34 -15.64 10.86
CA VAL A 2 24.24 -15.83 9.90
C VAL A 2 23.50 -14.49 9.83
N THR A 3 23.75 -13.71 8.78
CA THR A 3 22.99 -12.50 8.49
C THR A 3 21.52 -12.91 8.35
N GLN A 4 20.68 -12.46 9.27
CA GLN A 4 19.26 -12.75 9.26
C GLN A 4 18.67 -12.18 7.95
N ARG A 5 18.35 -13.04 6.97
CA ARG A 5 17.76 -12.61 5.69
C ARG A 5 16.35 -12.11 5.96
N GLN A 6 16.22 -10.80 6.17
CA GLN A 6 14.94 -10.11 6.24
C GLN A 6 14.25 -10.23 4.87
N ARG A 7 12.92 -10.39 4.85
CA ARG A 7 12.12 -10.27 3.63
C ARG A 7 12.36 -8.87 3.07
N SER A 8 12.67 -8.76 1.77
CA SER A 8 12.71 -7.47 1.07
C SER A 8 11.52 -7.36 0.14
N GLU A 9 11.02 -6.14 -0.01
CA GLU A 9 9.99 -5.81 -0.98
C GLU A 9 10.29 -4.46 -1.62
N THR A 10 9.88 -4.32 -2.87
CA THR A 10 10.07 -3.14 -3.70
C THR A 10 8.77 -2.83 -4.42
N PHE A 11 8.61 -1.56 -4.79
CA PHE A 11 7.44 -1.06 -5.50
C PHE A 11 7.89 -0.43 -6.81
N ASN A 12 7.11 -0.66 -7.86
CA ASN A 12 7.27 -0.03 -9.17
C ASN A 12 5.90 0.24 -9.78
N VAL A 13 5.80 1.12 -10.77
CA VAL A 13 4.61 1.22 -11.62
C VAL A 13 4.88 0.59 -12.97
N ARG A 14 4.02 -0.35 -13.39
CA ARG A 14 4.09 -1.03 -14.70
C ARG A 14 2.68 -1.13 -15.28
N ASP A 15 2.50 -0.70 -16.53
CA ASP A 15 1.23 -0.79 -17.27
C ASP A 15 0.02 -0.24 -16.48
N GLY A 16 0.18 0.90 -15.80
CA GLY A 16 -0.89 1.50 -14.98
C GLY A 16 -1.19 0.76 -13.67
N HIS A 17 -0.32 -0.15 -13.24
CA HIS A 17 -0.46 -0.89 -11.99
C HIS A 17 0.66 -0.53 -11.02
N LEU A 18 0.29 -0.31 -9.76
CA LEU A 18 1.23 -0.38 -8.65
C LEU A 18 1.61 -1.86 -8.44
N VAL A 19 2.88 -2.18 -8.67
CA VAL A 19 3.39 -3.54 -8.54
C VAL A 19 4.27 -3.63 -7.30
N ARG A 20 3.93 -4.59 -6.44
CA ARG A 20 4.73 -4.97 -5.28
C ARG A 20 5.47 -6.26 -5.62
N GLU A 21 6.79 -6.18 -5.66
CA GLU A 21 7.68 -7.32 -5.79
C GLU A 21 8.18 -7.74 -4.41
N VAL A 22 8.16 -9.05 -4.13
CA VAL A 22 8.55 -9.58 -2.84
C VAL A 22 9.59 -10.67 -3.02
N VAL A 23 10.72 -10.53 -2.34
CA VAL A 23 11.72 -11.59 -2.17
C VAL A 23 11.55 -12.16 -0.76
N PRO A 24 10.89 -13.33 -0.62
CA PRO A 24 10.67 -13.92 0.69
C PRO A 24 11.98 -14.50 1.25
N ARG A 25 12.03 -14.70 2.57
CA ARG A 25 13.15 -15.39 3.23
C ARG A 25 13.37 -16.80 2.68
N THR A 26 12.29 -17.47 2.30
CA THR A 26 12.24 -18.83 1.78
C THR A 26 11.18 -18.91 0.69
N GLY A 27 11.46 -19.66 -0.37
CA GLY A 27 10.54 -19.81 -1.51
C GLY A 27 10.95 -18.98 -2.73
N LYS A 28 10.03 -18.81 -3.67
CA LYS A 28 10.26 -18.08 -4.92
C LYS A 28 9.81 -16.61 -4.77
N PRO A 29 10.53 -15.65 -5.38
CA PRO A 29 10.03 -14.30 -5.54
C PRO A 29 8.66 -14.28 -6.21
N TYR A 30 7.83 -13.32 -5.84
CA TYR A 30 6.49 -13.16 -6.41
C TYR A 30 6.12 -11.68 -6.51
N GLU A 31 5.14 -11.40 -7.37
CA GLU A 31 4.58 -10.06 -7.52
C GLU A 31 3.07 -10.06 -7.28
N HIS A 32 2.58 -8.93 -6.77
CA HIS A 32 1.17 -8.59 -6.72
C HIS A 32 0.96 -7.23 -7.38
N ARG A 33 -0.17 -7.06 -8.04
CA ARG A 33 -0.51 -5.84 -8.78
C ARG A 33 -1.78 -5.23 -8.24
N CYS A 34 -1.81 -3.90 -8.20
CA CYS A 34 -2.98 -3.10 -7.90
C CYS A 34 -3.18 -2.09 -9.04
N PRO A 35 -4.28 -2.17 -9.81
CA PRO A 35 -4.60 -1.16 -10.83
C PRO A 35 -4.72 0.23 -10.19
N ILE A 36 -4.37 1.28 -10.94
CA ILE A 36 -4.44 2.67 -10.45
C ILE A 36 -5.82 3.04 -9.89
N ASP A 37 -6.91 2.61 -10.54
CA ASP A 37 -8.26 2.92 -10.09
C ASP A 37 -8.57 2.31 -8.71
N ALA A 38 -8.13 1.06 -8.49
CA ALA A 38 -8.28 0.40 -7.20
C ALA A 38 -7.42 1.07 -6.12
N PHE A 39 -6.17 1.41 -6.45
CA PHE A 39 -5.29 2.15 -5.54
C PHE A 39 -5.88 3.50 -5.15
N ASN A 40 -6.41 4.23 -6.13
CA ASN A 40 -7.07 5.51 -5.94
C ASN A 40 -8.29 5.40 -5.00
N SER A 41 -9.19 4.45 -5.28
CA SER A 41 -10.38 4.18 -4.44
C SER A 41 -9.99 3.88 -2.99
N ILE A 42 -8.97 3.04 -2.79
CA ILE A 42 -8.46 2.70 -1.46
C ILE A 42 -7.91 3.95 -0.75
N ALA A 43 -7.12 4.78 -1.43
CA ALA A 43 -6.52 5.97 -0.84
C ALA A 43 -7.58 7.00 -0.43
N GLN A 44 -8.60 7.21 -1.28
CA GLN A 44 -9.74 8.06 -0.97
C GLN A 44 -10.53 7.52 0.23
N ALA A 45 -10.79 6.21 0.29
CA ALA A 45 -11.50 5.59 1.40
C ALA A 45 -10.76 5.77 2.73
N ILE A 46 -9.42 5.76 2.71
CA ILE A 46 -8.61 6.03 3.91
C ILE A 46 -8.79 7.48 4.36
N ASP A 47 -8.77 8.45 3.43
CA ASP A 47 -9.02 9.86 3.75
C ASP A 47 -10.41 10.06 4.37
N GLU A 48 -11.43 9.39 3.84
CA GLU A 48 -12.79 9.45 4.36
C GLU A 48 -12.94 8.82 5.75
N LEU A 49 -12.09 7.87 6.11
CA LEU A 49 -12.06 7.25 7.45
C LEU A 49 -11.39 8.15 8.50
N GLY A 50 -10.58 9.12 8.07
CA GLY A 50 -9.89 10.06 8.94
C GLY A 50 -9.20 9.38 10.13
N ASN A 51 -9.63 9.72 11.35
CA ASN A 51 -9.02 9.25 12.60
C ASN A 51 -9.62 7.96 13.18
N GLU A 52 -10.61 7.33 12.52
CA GLU A 52 -11.30 6.14 13.05
C GLU A 52 -10.39 4.90 13.11
N GLY A 53 -9.34 4.89 12.27
CA GLY A 53 -8.41 3.79 12.13
C GLY A 53 -9.04 2.58 11.43
N PHE A 54 -8.28 1.96 10.54
CA PHE A 54 -8.81 0.98 9.60
C PHE A 54 -7.95 -0.27 9.48
N THR A 55 -8.56 -1.36 9.04
CA THR A 55 -7.85 -2.60 8.70
C THR A 55 -7.94 -2.86 7.20
N LEU A 56 -7.18 -3.84 6.74
CA LEU A 56 -7.33 -4.36 5.38
C LEU A 56 -8.78 -4.83 5.15
N GLU A 57 -9.34 -5.54 6.12
CA GLU A 57 -10.71 -6.06 6.06
C GLU A 57 -11.75 -4.93 5.95
N THR A 58 -11.57 -3.83 6.69
CA THR A 58 -12.43 -2.64 6.55
C THR A 58 -12.48 -2.15 5.11
N LEU A 59 -11.31 -1.99 4.48
CA LEU A 59 -11.21 -1.46 3.11
C LEU A 59 -11.70 -2.48 2.06
N PHE A 60 -11.42 -3.77 2.28
CA PHE A 60 -11.90 -4.85 1.42
C PHE A 60 -13.43 -4.82 1.30
N TYR A 61 -14.15 -4.75 2.43
CA TYR A 61 -15.60 -4.71 2.42
C TYR A 61 -16.18 -3.38 1.95
N ARG A 62 -15.52 -2.25 2.26
CA ARG A 62 -16.00 -0.91 1.87
C ARG A 62 -15.91 -0.67 0.37
N GLU A 63 -14.76 -0.99 -0.22
CA GLU A 63 -14.47 -0.66 -1.61
C GLU A 63 -14.80 -1.79 -2.59
N ASN A 64 -15.13 -2.99 -2.09
CA ASN A 64 -15.34 -4.18 -2.90
C ASN A 64 -14.14 -4.48 -3.85
N VAL A 65 -12.93 -4.22 -3.36
CA VAL A 65 -11.66 -4.40 -4.07
C VAL A 65 -11.01 -5.71 -3.63
N PRO A 66 -10.35 -6.49 -4.52
CA PRO A 66 -9.65 -7.71 -4.14
C PRO A 66 -8.67 -7.53 -2.97
N TRP A 67 -8.68 -8.48 -2.04
CA TRP A 67 -7.85 -8.45 -0.83
C TRP A 67 -6.36 -8.20 -1.10
N THR A 68 -5.83 -8.81 -2.16
CA THR A 68 -4.42 -8.65 -2.56
C THR A 68 -4.09 -7.23 -3.03
N GLN A 69 -5.04 -6.53 -3.66
CA GLN A 69 -4.88 -5.15 -4.10
C GLN A 69 -4.87 -4.19 -2.90
N VAL A 70 -5.76 -4.41 -1.93
CA VAL A 70 -5.73 -3.69 -0.65
C VAL A 70 -4.40 -3.92 0.06
N ALA A 71 -3.91 -5.17 0.10
CA ALA A 71 -2.62 -5.50 0.71
C ALA A 71 -1.44 -4.80 0.01
N VAL A 72 -1.46 -4.66 -1.32
CA VAL A 72 -0.44 -3.91 -2.08
C VAL A 72 -0.50 -2.43 -1.74
N ALA A 73 -1.69 -1.83 -1.78
CA ALA A 73 -1.89 -0.41 -1.47
C ALA A 73 -1.38 -0.09 -0.06
N LEU A 74 -1.82 -0.85 0.96
CA LEU A 74 -1.41 -0.62 2.34
C LEU A 74 0.09 -0.82 2.57
N ALA A 75 0.73 -1.76 1.84
CA ALA A 75 2.17 -1.96 1.97
C ALA A 75 2.94 -0.76 1.39
N PHE A 76 2.51 -0.25 0.23
CA PHE A 76 3.11 0.94 -0.39
C PHE A 76 2.95 2.19 0.48
N LEU A 77 1.73 2.47 0.96
CA LEU A 77 1.49 3.63 1.82
C LEU A 77 2.30 3.60 3.13
N LYS A 78 2.58 2.41 3.68
CA LYS A 78 3.47 2.26 4.84
C LYS A 78 4.93 2.51 4.49
N GLU A 79 5.39 1.99 3.35
CA GLU A 79 6.75 2.21 2.87
C GLU A 79 7.03 3.70 2.64
N ARG A 80 6.02 4.45 2.19
CA ARG A 80 6.07 5.91 2.04
C ARG A 80 5.81 6.70 3.32
N GLY A 81 5.49 6.05 4.43
CA GLY A 81 5.18 6.71 5.70
C GLY A 81 3.89 7.53 5.68
N ILE A 82 3.01 7.33 4.70
CA ILE A 82 1.71 7.99 4.58
C ILE A 82 0.72 7.42 5.61
N ILE A 83 0.88 6.15 5.95
CA ILE A 83 0.11 5.49 7.02
C ILE A 83 1.04 4.74 7.97
N ASP A 84 0.61 4.57 9.21
CA ASP A 84 1.32 3.80 10.23
C ASP A 84 0.38 2.82 10.94
N THR A 85 0.92 1.75 11.52
CA THR A 85 0.15 0.74 12.25
C THR A 85 0.28 0.91 13.76
N ARG A 86 -0.82 1.25 14.44
CA ARG A 86 -0.91 1.39 15.90
C ARG A 86 -1.94 0.40 16.44
N ASN A 87 -1.58 -0.39 17.44
CA ASN A 87 -2.49 -1.33 18.11
C ASN A 87 -3.30 -2.22 17.14
N ARG A 88 -2.64 -2.76 16.10
CA ARG A 88 -3.21 -3.61 15.03
C ARG A 88 -4.17 -2.91 14.04
N ARG A 89 -4.32 -1.59 14.13
CA ARG A 89 -5.05 -0.77 13.15
C ARG A 89 -4.09 0.14 12.40
N ASN A 90 -4.46 0.52 11.19
CA ASN A 90 -3.73 1.51 10.40
C ASN A 90 -4.36 2.88 10.60
N TYR A 91 -3.53 3.92 10.59
CA TYR A 91 -3.93 5.30 10.71
C TYR A 91 -3.16 6.12 9.69
N ALA A 92 -3.80 7.15 9.16
CA ALA A 92 -3.10 8.18 8.39
C ALA A 92 -2.01 8.83 9.26
N ALA A 93 -0.84 9.11 8.69
CA ALA A 93 0.23 9.84 9.36
C ALA A 93 -0.14 11.31 9.54
N THR A 94 -0.88 11.87 8.58
CA THR A 94 -1.48 13.21 8.59
C THR A 94 -2.99 13.10 8.77
N THR A 95 -3.62 14.13 9.36
CA THR A 95 -5.08 14.12 9.61
C THR A 95 -5.91 14.16 8.32
N THR A 96 -5.34 14.63 7.21
CA THR A 96 -5.98 14.78 5.90
C THR A 96 -4.95 14.70 4.80
N GLY A 97 -5.35 14.22 3.61
CA GLY A 97 -4.55 14.32 2.39
C GLY A 97 -3.86 13.03 1.99
N VAL A 98 -4.22 11.90 2.60
CA VAL A 98 -3.70 10.57 2.25
C VAL A 98 -3.89 10.28 0.77
N HIS A 99 -5.03 10.62 0.19
CA HIS A 99 -5.28 10.45 -1.24
C HIS A 99 -4.29 11.26 -2.08
N LEU A 100 -4.09 12.54 -1.75
CA LEU A 100 -3.18 13.42 -2.50
C LEU A 100 -1.72 12.95 -2.39
N ASP A 101 -1.29 12.58 -1.18
CA ASP A 101 0.05 12.06 -0.92
C ASP A 101 0.25 10.72 -1.65
N ALA A 102 -0.73 9.83 -1.60
CA ALA A 102 -0.71 8.53 -2.28
C ALA A 102 -0.58 8.68 -3.79
N MET A 103 -1.37 9.56 -4.40
CA MET A 103 -1.33 9.79 -5.85
C MET A 103 -0.04 10.50 -6.27
N THR A 104 0.48 11.40 -5.43
CA THR A 104 1.78 12.05 -5.66
C THR A 104 2.90 11.01 -5.69
N GLU A 105 2.97 10.14 -4.69
CA GLU A 105 3.98 9.08 -4.63
C GLU A 105 3.84 8.06 -5.76
N TYR A 106 2.60 7.69 -6.14
CA TYR A 106 2.36 6.83 -7.29
C TYR A 106 2.91 7.44 -8.58
N HIS A 107 2.61 8.71 -8.85
CA HIS A 107 3.05 9.39 -10.07
C HIS A 107 4.56 9.67 -10.07
N ALA A 108 5.15 9.97 -8.91
CA ALA A 108 6.59 10.07 -8.76
C ALA A 108 7.27 8.73 -9.11
N LEU A 109 6.77 7.63 -8.56
CA LEU A 109 7.27 6.29 -8.85
C LEU A 109 7.08 5.91 -10.33
N ALA A 110 5.96 6.30 -10.94
CA ALA A 110 5.73 6.10 -12.38
C ALA A 110 6.67 6.92 -13.28
N ALA A 111 7.13 8.09 -12.82
CA ALA A 111 8.08 8.93 -13.52
C ALA A 111 9.54 8.45 -13.37
N GLY A 112 9.80 7.42 -12.56
CA GLY A 112 11.13 6.87 -12.30
C GLY A 112 11.94 7.63 -11.24
N ALA A 113 11.25 8.29 -10.30
CA ALA A 113 11.85 8.96 -9.15
C ALA A 113 12.24 8.00 -8.01
#